data_AF-A0A4D4JVB9-F1
#
_entry.id   AF-A0A4D4JVB9-F1
#
_cell.length_a   1.000
_cell.length_b   1.000
_cell.length_c   1.000
_cell.angle_alpha   90.00
_cell.angle_beta   90.00
_cell.angle_gamma   90.00
#
_symmetry.space_group_name_H-M   'P 1'
#
loop_
_entity.id
_entity.type
_entity.pdbx_description
1 polymer ?
#
loop_
_entity_poly.entity_id
_entity_poly.type
_entity_poly.pdbx_seq_one_letter_code
_entity_poly.pdbx_strand_id
1 'polypeptide(L)' 'MQWNEFITALSSKGMTQAQIAKEAGCVQSTVSDLASGKASEPRGSLALALLRVGRAHGVRTPEIIKPTPRSEAKETQ' A
#
# COMPACT_ATOMS: atom_id res chain seq x y z
N MET A 1 7.88 -4.74 2.28
CA MET A 1 6.81 -5.00 1.28
C MET A 1 6.68 -3.77 0.41
N GLN A 2 6.54 -3.92 -0.90
CA GLN A 2 6.32 -2.79 -1.80
C GLN A 2 4.82 -2.49 -1.90
N TRP A 3 4.37 -1.44 -1.20
CA TRP A 3 2.94 -1.10 -1.14
C TRP A 3 2.38 -0.66 -2.49
N ASN A 4 3.18 0.00 -3.32
CA ASN A 4 2.80 0.33 -4.70
C ASN A 4 2.45 -0.91 -5.53
N GLU A 5 3.26 -1.98 -5.44
CA GLU A 5 3.01 -3.26 -6.10
C GLU A 5 1.72 -3.91 -5.57
N PHE A 6 1.51 -3.85 -4.25
CA PHE A 6 0.32 -4.39 -3.61
C PHE A 6 -0.97 -3.67 -4.06
N ILE A 7 -0.96 -2.33 -4.09
CA ILE A 7 -2.08 -1.52 -4.56
C ILE A 7 -2.31 -1.71 -6.07
N THR A 8 -1.23 -1.90 -6.85
CA THR A 8 -1.33 -2.24 -8.28
C THR A 8 -1.98 -3.60 -8.46
N ALA A 9 -1.62 -4.61 -7.66
CA ALA A 9 -2.23 -5.93 -7.72
C ALA A 9 -3.72 -5.91 -7.38
N LEU A 10 -4.14 -5.12 -6.37
CA LEU A 10 -5.55 -4.84 -6.09
C LEU A 10 -6.25 -4.18 -7.27
N SER A 11 -5.59 -3.23 -7.93
CA SER A 11 -6.13 -2.56 -9.11
C SER A 11 -6.28 -3.52 -10.30
N SER A 12 -5.35 -4.45 -10.48
CA SER A 12 -5.45 -5.53 -11.49
C SER A 12 -6.60 -6.51 -11.22
N LYS A 13 -7.14 -6.55 -9.99
CA LYS A 13 -8.39 -7.25 -9.67
C LYS A 13 -9.65 -6.43 -9.97
N GLY A 14 -9.51 -5.23 -10.54
CA GLY A 14 -10.62 -4.36 -10.91
C GLY A 14 -11.03 -3.38 -9.80
N MET A 15 -10.29 -3.30 -8.70
CA MET A 15 -10.57 -2.30 -7.67
C MET A 15 -10.03 -0.93 -8.07
N THR A 16 -10.85 0.10 -7.89
CA THR A 16 -10.42 1.49 -7.98
C THR A 16 -9.75 1.94 -6.68
N GLN A 17 -8.90 2.97 -6.74
CA GLN A 17 -8.28 3.54 -5.53
C GLN A 17 -9.32 4.03 -4.51
N ALA A 18 -10.47 4.53 -4.97
CA ALA A 18 -11.57 4.95 -4.09
C ALA A 18 -12.23 3.77 -3.36
N GLN A 19 -12.39 2.62 -4.02
CA GLN A 19 -12.91 1.39 -3.40
C GLN A 19 -11.92 0.83 -2.39
N ILE A 20 -10.62 0.78 -2.74
CA ILE A 20 -9.56 0.35 -1.83
C ILE A 20 -9.56 1.24 -0.58
N ALA A 21 -9.65 2.56 -0.75
CA ALA A 21 -9.67 3.51 0.36
C ALA A 21 -10.89 3.31 1.26
N LYS A 22 -12.08 3.14 0.66
CA LYS A 22 -13.33 2.88 1.37
C LYS A 22 -13.26 1.59 2.19
N GLU A 23 -12.76 0.51 1.61
CA GLU A 23 -12.64 -0.79 2.30
C GLU A 23 -11.53 -0.79 3.36
N ALA A 24 -10.43 -0.07 3.13
CA ALA A 24 -9.33 0.06 4.08
C ALA A 24 -9.58 1.11 5.18
N GLY A 25 -10.67 1.89 5.08
CA GLY A 25 -11.01 2.93 6.05
C GLY A 25 -10.11 4.16 5.99
N CYS A 26 -9.61 4.52 4.80
CA CYS A 26 -8.77 5.71 4.58
C CYS A 26 -9.30 6.59 3.43
N VAL A 27 -8.59 7.69 3.17
CA VAL A 27 -8.90 8.60 2.06
C VAL A 27 -8.17 8.16 0.78
N GLN A 28 -8.76 8.42 -0.38
CA GLN A 28 -8.20 8.00 -1.68
C GLN A 28 -6.81 8.61 -1.96
N SER A 29 -6.53 9.82 -1.45
CA SER A 29 -5.19 10.43 -1.56
C SER A 29 -4.11 9.58 -0.88
N THR A 30 -4.41 8.96 0.26
CA THR A 30 -3.48 8.03 0.94
C THR A 30 -3.19 6.80 0.07
N VAL A 31 -4.20 6.26 -0.60
CA VAL A 31 -4.02 5.14 -1.54
C VAL A 31 -3.17 5.57 -2.75
N SER A 32 -3.38 6.79 -3.26
CA SER A 32 -2.58 7.35 -4.35
C SER A 32 -1.11 7.57 -3.95
N ASP A 33 -0.85 8.06 -2.73
CA ASP A 33 0.51 8.23 -2.20
C ASP A 33 1.23 6.88 -2.04
N LEU A 34 0.51 5.83 -1.60
CA LEU A 34 1.03 4.46 -1.52
C LEU A 34 1.28 3.86 -2.92
N ALA A 35 0.35 4.06 -3.86
CA ALA A 35 0.44 3.57 -5.24
C ALA A 35 1.62 4.20 -6.00
N SER A 36 1.88 5.48 -5.75
CA SER A 36 3.01 6.21 -6.34
C SER A 36 4.35 5.97 -5.63
N GLY A 37 4.34 5.27 -4.49
CA GLY A 37 5.53 5.07 -3.66
C GLY A 37 6.00 6.31 -2.90
N LYS A 38 5.25 7.41 -2.96
CA LYS A 38 5.52 8.64 -2.18
C LYS A 38 5.37 8.39 -0.68
N ALA A 39 4.41 7.56 -0.30
CA ALA A 39 4.33 6.98 1.04
C ALA A 39 4.86 5.54 0.98
N SER A 40 5.96 5.29 1.66
CA SER A 40 6.59 3.97 1.70
C SER A 40 5.97 3.04 2.73
N GLU A 41 5.29 3.59 3.75
CA GLU A 41 4.81 2.82 4.88
C GLU A 41 3.51 3.40 5.48
N PRO A 42 2.36 2.73 5.30
CA PRO A 42 1.14 3.11 6.00
C PRO A 42 1.29 2.82 7.49
N ARG A 43 0.63 3.62 8.34
CA ARG A 43 0.56 3.36 9.78
C ARG A 43 0.00 1.96 10.04
N GLY A 44 0.45 1.29 11.10
CA GLY A 44 0.17 -0.14 11.34
C GLY A 44 -1.29 -0.58 11.23
N SER A 45 -2.25 0.24 11.69
CA SER A 45 -3.68 -0.06 11.53
C SER A 45 -4.14 -0.04 10.06
N LEU A 46 -3.67 0.92 9.27
CA LEU A 46 -3.95 1.00 7.83
C LEU A 46 -3.29 -0.15 7.07
N ALA A 47 -2.05 -0.50 7.44
CA ALA A 47 -1.36 -1.65 6.86
C ALA A 47 -2.20 -2.92 7.02
N LEU A 48 -2.66 -3.22 8.24
CA LEU A 48 -3.50 -4.39 8.52
C LEU A 48 -4.84 -4.36 7.75
N ALA A 49 -5.47 -3.19 7.66
CA ALA A 49 -6.70 -3.03 6.90
C ALA A 49 -6.49 -3.34 5.41
N LEU A 50 -5.43 -2.80 4.79
CA LEU A 50 -5.08 -3.07 3.40
C LEU A 50 -4.78 -4.56 3.14
N LEU A 51 -4.06 -5.23 4.05
CA LEU A 51 -3.80 -6.66 3.93
C LEU A 51 -5.10 -7.49 3.98
N ARG A 52 -6.07 -7.07 4.82
CA ARG A 52 -7.40 -7.70 4.86
C ARG A 52 -8.16 -7.50 3.55
N VAL A 53 -8.11 -6.31 2.94
CA VAL A 53 -8.68 -6.04 1.61
C VAL A 53 -8.03 -6.95 0.56
N GLY A 54 -6.69 -7.02 0.52
CA GLY A 54 -5.98 -7.93 -0.39
C GLY A 54 -6.43 -9.38 -0.26
N ARG A 55 -6.54 -9.88 0.98
CA ARG A 55 -7.00 -11.24 1.24
C ARG A 55 -8.44 -11.47 0.75
N ALA A 56 -9.34 -10.50 0.93
CA ALA A 56 -10.73 -10.60 0.47
C ALA A 56 -10.85 -10.67 -1.06
N HIS A 57 -9.95 -9.98 -1.77
CA HIS A 57 -9.94 -9.92 -3.24
C HIS A 57 -8.96 -10.91 -3.90
N GLY A 58 -8.43 -11.87 -3.12
CA GLY A 58 -7.53 -12.91 -3.63
C GLY A 58 -6.16 -12.41 -4.08
N VAL A 59 -5.73 -11.24 -3.59
CA VAL A 59 -4.36 -10.74 -3.72
C VAL A 59 -3.53 -11.33 -2.59
N ARG A 60 -2.60 -12.23 -2.93
CA ARG A 60 -1.65 -12.76 -1.95
C ARG A 60 -0.69 -11.66 -1.53
N THR A 61 -0.59 -11.45 -0.23
CA THR A 61 0.44 -10.61 0.37
C THR A 61 1.78 -11.30 0.17
N PRO A 62 2.79 -10.68 -0.45
CA PRO A 62 4.11 -11.31 -0.56
C PRO A 62 4.65 -11.61 0.84
N GLU A 63 5.05 -12.87 1.09
CA GLU A 63 5.59 -13.34 2.38
C GLU A 63 6.88 -12.58 2.79
N ILE A 64 7.54 -11.95 1.82
CA ILE A 64 8.79 -11.25 2.07
C ILE A 64 8.48 -9.82 2.53
N ILE A 65 8.42 -9.64 3.85
CA ILE A 65 8.71 -8.35 4.49
C ILE A 65 10.20 -8.07 4.22
N LYS A 66 10.56 -7.67 2.99
CA LYS A 66 11.82 -6.95 2.80
C LYS A 66 11.64 -5.62 3.52
N PRO A 67 12.45 -5.30 4.54
CA PRO A 67 12.47 -3.96 5.11
C PRO A 67 12.64 -3.00 3.94
N THR A 68 11.74 -2.04 3.81
CA THR A 68 11.97 -0.95 2.86
C THR A 68 13.29 -0.31 3.28
N PRO A 69 14.32 -0.24 2.42
CA PRO A 69 15.53 0.47 2.78
C PRO A 69 15.12 1.88 3.18
N ARG A 70 15.47 2.27 4.40
CA ARG A 70 15.26 3.63 4.90
C ARG A 70 15.85 4.54 3.84
N SER A 71 15.02 5.34 3.18
CA SER A 71 15.48 6.35 2.23
C SER A 71 16.51 7.18 2.97
N GLU A 72 17.78 7.07 2.58
CA GLU A 72 18.82 7.97 3.06
C GLU A 72 18.33 9.37 2.74
N ALA A 73 18.09 10.16 3.79
CA ALA A 73 17.89 11.58 3.63
C ALA A 73 19.14 12.09 2.92
N LYS A 74 18.99 12.63 1.71
CA LYS A 74 20.07 13.37 1.07
C LYS A 74 20.38 14.55 1.98
N GLU A 75 21.44 14.40 2.76
CA GLU A 75 22.10 15.47 3.50
C GLU A 75 22.74 16.37 2.44
N THR A 76 22.07 17.48 2.14
CA THR A 76 22.60 18.53 1.27
C THR A 76 23.69 19.25 2.07
N GLN A 77 24.95 19.03 1.70
CA GLN A 77 26.05 19.95 2.02
C GLN A 77 26.14 21.04 0.94
#